data_AF-A1BFK3-F1
#
_entry.id   AF-A1BFK3-F1
#
_cell.length_a   1.000
_cell.length_b   1.000
_cell.length_c   1.000
_cell.angle_alpha   90.00
_cell.angle_beta   90.00
_cell.angle_gamma   90.00
#
_symmetry.space_group_name_H-M   'P 1'
#
loop_
_entity.id
_entity.type
_entity.pdbx_description
1 polymer ?
#
loop_
_entity_poly.entity_id
_entity_poly.type
_entity_poly.pdbx_seq_one_letter_code
_entity_poly.pdbx_strand_id
1 'polypeptide(L)'
;MREKGYYVILKQHVPPDTWVAFVEELIQDISQKKRWHDEELIAGIFITEGWSERLLELVCNSPDLRTIGKYETHLSGKYSAEVVDLYLNALLAYVKTNVGRNHYKEACRYLRRVIKLGAREKANEVIAFFRTQYRNRTALMEELRNV
;
A
#
# COMPACT_ATOMS: atom_id res chain seq x y z
N MET A 1 -0.90 -19.22 -4.02
CA MET A 1 -2.20 -19.90 -3.73
C MET A 1 -2.12 -21.05 -2.73
N ARG A 2 -0.95 -21.67 -2.45
CA ARG A 2 -0.87 -22.79 -1.47
C ARG A 2 -0.78 -22.36 0.00
N GLU A 3 -0.21 -21.18 0.28
CA GLU A 3 0.10 -20.75 1.66
C GLU A 3 -1.12 -20.37 2.50
N LYS A 4 -2.16 -19.76 1.90
CA LYS A 4 -3.42 -19.44 2.61
C LYS A 4 -4.12 -20.68 3.16
N GLY A 5 -3.96 -21.84 2.51
CA GLY A 5 -4.54 -23.10 2.98
C GLY A 5 -3.90 -23.61 4.27
N TYR A 6 -2.59 -23.46 4.42
CA TYR A 6 -1.87 -23.95 5.60
C TYR A 6 -2.18 -23.15 6.86
N TYR A 7 -2.32 -21.83 6.76
CA TYR A 7 -2.66 -20.99 7.91
C TYR A 7 -4.05 -21.30 8.49
N VAL A 8 -5.03 -21.57 7.62
CA VAL A 8 -6.39 -21.99 8.03
C VAL A 8 -6.35 -23.34 8.75
N ILE A 9 -5.54 -24.28 8.27
CA ILE A 9 -5.37 -25.59 8.93
C ILE A 9 -4.74 -25.40 10.32
N LEU A 10 -3.69 -24.58 10.45
CA LEU A 10 -3.08 -24.30 11.75
C LEU A 10 -4.10 -23.74 12.75
N LYS A 11 -4.97 -22.83 12.29
CA LYS A 11 -6.03 -22.23 13.13
C LYS A 11 -7.06 -23.24 13.65
N GLN A 12 -7.24 -24.38 12.97
CA GLN A 12 -8.14 -25.45 13.41
C GLN A 12 -7.52 -26.37 14.48
N HIS A 13 -6.19 -26.41 14.56
CA HIS A 13 -5.46 -27.36 15.42
C HIS A 13 -4.79 -26.72 16.63
N VAL A 14 -4.66 -25.39 16.65
CA VAL A 14 -4.08 -24.66 17.78
C VAL A 14 -5.20 -24.20 18.74
N PRO A 15 -5.07 -24.41 20.05
CA PRO A 15 -6.04 -23.95 21.03
C PRO A 15 -6.27 -22.41 20.96
N PRO A 16 -7.53 -21.91 21.03
CA PRO A 16 -7.83 -20.49 20.84
C PRO A 16 -7.13 -19.55 21.84
N ASP A 17 -6.88 -20.02 23.06
CA ASP A 17 -6.20 -19.32 24.15
C ASP A 17 -4.69 -19.10 23.88
N THR A 18 -4.09 -19.92 23.03
CA THR A 18 -2.66 -19.82 22.66
C THR A 18 -2.43 -19.32 21.24
N TRP A 19 -3.51 -19.18 20.45
CA TRP A 19 -3.44 -18.84 19.03
C TRP A 19 -2.66 -17.57 18.75
N VAL A 20 -2.94 -16.48 19.48
CA VAL A 20 -2.26 -15.20 19.26
C VAL A 20 -0.75 -15.35 19.50
N ALA A 21 -0.34 -15.97 20.61
CA ALA A 21 1.07 -16.20 20.92
C ALA A 21 1.77 -17.04 19.85
N PHE A 22 1.12 -18.10 19.37
CA PHE A 22 1.63 -18.92 18.26
C PHE A 22 1.83 -18.10 16.97
N VAL A 23 0.86 -17.24 16.63
CA VAL A 23 0.96 -16.39 15.43
C VAL A 23 2.10 -15.36 15.56
N GLU A 24 2.32 -14.81 16.76
CA GLU A 24 3.45 -13.90 17.01
C GLU A 24 4.79 -14.60 16.82
N GLU A 25 4.96 -15.81 17.38
CA GLU A 25 6.16 -16.63 17.18
C GLU A 25 6.37 -16.95 15.70
N LEU A 26 5.30 -17.30 14.98
CA LEU A 26 5.36 -17.55 13.54
C LEU A 26 5.82 -16.32 12.76
N ILE A 27 5.30 -15.12 13.07
CA ILE A 27 5.71 -13.87 12.43
C ILE A 27 7.18 -13.56 12.72
N GLN A 28 7.62 -13.78 13.96
CA GLN A 28 9.02 -13.60 14.35
C GLN A 28 9.94 -14.54 13.56
N ASP A 29 9.56 -15.81 13.43
CA ASP A 29 10.28 -16.83 12.68
C ASP A 29 10.39 -16.50 11.18
N ILE A 30 9.31 -15.98 10.59
CA ILE A 30 9.31 -15.52 9.19
C ILE A 30 10.27 -14.34 9.07
N SER A 31 10.14 -13.33 9.93
CA SER A 31 10.92 -12.09 9.88
C SER A 31 12.43 -12.32 10.03
N GLN A 32 12.85 -13.31 10.82
CA GLN A 32 14.26 -13.65 11.02
C GLN A 32 14.92 -14.30 9.81
N LYS A 33 14.16 -15.00 8.97
CA LYS A 33 14.70 -15.75 7.82
C LYS A 33 15.03 -14.85 6.63
N LYS A 34 14.55 -13.60 6.61
CA LYS A 34 14.83 -12.55 5.59
C LYS A 34 14.71 -13.07 4.15
N ARG A 35 13.70 -13.88 3.87
CA ARG A 35 13.46 -14.44 2.54
C ARG A 35 12.70 -13.45 1.66
N TRP A 36 12.80 -13.67 0.36
CA TRP A 36 11.96 -12.98 -0.60
C TRP A 36 10.48 -13.36 -0.34
N HIS A 37 9.60 -12.37 -0.26
CA HIS A 37 8.15 -12.46 0.04
C HIS A 37 7.69 -12.57 1.50
N ASP A 38 8.58 -12.43 2.49
CA ASP A 38 8.17 -12.48 3.91
C ASP A 38 7.10 -11.42 4.26
N GLU A 39 7.23 -10.20 3.73
CA GLU A 39 6.24 -9.13 3.94
C GLU A 39 4.85 -9.49 3.37
N GLU A 40 4.79 -10.21 2.24
CA GLU A 40 3.51 -10.61 1.65
C GLU A 40 2.82 -11.69 2.48
N LEU A 41 3.60 -12.62 3.03
CA LEU A 41 3.13 -13.67 3.94
C LEU A 41 2.59 -13.06 5.23
N ILE A 42 3.37 -12.16 5.86
CA ILE A 42 2.99 -11.46 7.10
C ILE A 42 1.73 -10.61 6.86
N ALA A 43 1.66 -9.87 5.76
CA ALA A 43 0.45 -9.12 5.41
C ALA A 43 -0.77 -10.04 5.21
N GLY A 44 -0.57 -11.23 4.62
CA GLY A 44 -1.62 -12.25 4.49
C GLY A 44 -2.15 -12.76 5.83
N ILE A 45 -1.27 -12.93 6.81
CA ILE A 45 -1.62 -13.28 8.19
C ILE A 45 -2.45 -12.15 8.81
N PHE A 46 -1.98 -10.90 8.73
CA PHE A 46 -2.70 -9.74 9.29
C PHE A 46 -4.10 -9.57 8.70
N ILE A 47 -4.26 -9.78 7.39
CA ILE A 47 -5.58 -9.74 6.74
C ILE A 47 -6.48 -10.85 7.26
N THR A 48 -5.95 -12.06 7.46
CA THR A 48 -6.73 -13.22 7.92
C THR A 48 -7.18 -13.06 9.37
N GLU A 49 -6.34 -12.44 10.21
CA GLU A 49 -6.66 -12.16 11.62
C GLU A 49 -7.42 -10.84 11.83
N GLY A 50 -7.57 -10.01 10.80
CA GLY A 50 -8.21 -8.70 10.92
C GLY A 50 -7.36 -7.66 11.65
N TRP A 51 -6.04 -7.84 11.72
CA TRP A 51 -5.10 -6.95 12.40
C TRP A 51 -4.73 -5.75 11.52
N SER A 52 -5.72 -4.89 11.24
CA SER A 52 -5.59 -3.78 10.30
C SER A 52 -4.55 -2.73 10.69
N GLU A 53 -4.32 -2.50 12.00
CA GLU A 53 -3.29 -1.56 12.48
C GLU A 53 -1.88 -2.05 12.12
N ARG A 54 -1.60 -3.34 12.35
CA ARG A 54 -0.31 -3.96 11.99
C ARG A 54 -0.10 -4.03 10.48
N LEU A 55 -1.19 -4.24 9.73
CA LEU A 55 -1.13 -4.15 8.27
C LEU A 55 -0.77 -2.74 7.81
N LEU A 56 -1.31 -1.70 8.46
CA LEU A 56 -0.96 -0.32 8.16
C LEU A 56 0.52 -0.04 8.45
N GLU A 57 1.02 -0.45 9.62
CA GLU A 57 2.44 -0.32 9.98
C GLU A 57 3.37 -0.99 8.96
N LEU A 58 3.02 -2.20 8.51
CA LEU A 58 3.77 -2.92 7.48
C LEU A 58 3.84 -2.11 6.18
N VAL A 59 2.72 -1.51 5.73
CA VAL A 59 2.68 -0.68 4.53
C VAL A 59 3.46 0.64 4.72
N CYS A 60 3.43 1.22 5.92
CA CYS A 60 4.20 2.43 6.25
C CYS A 60 5.72 2.22 6.17
N ASN A 61 6.21 1.01 6.44
CA ASN A 61 7.65 0.71 6.41
C ASN A 61 8.21 0.64 4.98
N SER A 62 7.38 0.29 3.99
CA SER A 62 7.77 0.20 2.57
C SER A 62 6.70 0.81 1.65
N PRO A 63 6.48 2.14 1.69
CA PRO A 63 5.36 2.78 1.03
C PRO A 63 5.64 3.04 -0.45
N ASP A 64 5.52 2.00 -1.28
CA ASP A 64 5.46 2.17 -2.74
C ASP A 64 4.00 2.09 -3.24
N LEU A 65 3.74 2.72 -4.40
CA LEU A 65 2.39 2.85 -4.94
C LEU A 65 1.70 1.49 -5.18
N ARG A 66 2.46 0.46 -5.57
CA ARG A 66 1.94 -0.89 -5.81
C ARG A 66 1.59 -1.57 -4.49
N THR A 67 2.46 -1.47 -3.49
CA THR A 67 2.22 -2.02 -2.14
C THR A 67 0.99 -1.39 -1.50
N ILE A 68 0.89 -0.05 -1.53
CA ILE A 68 -0.30 0.66 -1.01
C ILE A 68 -1.56 0.17 -1.75
N GLY A 69 -1.53 0.10 -3.09
CA GLY A 69 -2.68 -0.38 -3.88
C GLY A 69 -3.07 -1.83 -3.66
N LYS A 70 -2.11 -2.68 -3.30
CA LYS A 70 -2.36 -4.09 -2.98
C LYS A 70 -3.18 -4.24 -1.69
N TYR A 71 -2.94 -3.38 -0.70
CA TYR A 71 -3.52 -3.50 0.64
C TYR A 71 -4.62 -2.47 0.93
N GLU A 72 -4.83 -1.51 0.03
CA GLU A 72 -5.77 -0.41 0.17
C GLU A 72 -7.18 -0.85 0.57
N THR A 73 -7.72 -1.91 -0.05
CA THR A 73 -9.08 -2.40 0.23
C THR A 73 -9.24 -2.96 1.63
N HIS A 74 -8.15 -3.38 2.27
CA HIS A 74 -8.13 -3.89 3.64
C HIS A 74 -7.93 -2.78 4.69
N LEU A 75 -7.50 -1.59 4.27
CA LEU A 75 -7.16 -0.47 5.15
C LEU A 75 -8.14 0.69 5.05
N SER A 76 -8.59 1.04 3.83
CA SER A 76 -9.40 2.24 3.54
C SER A 76 -10.74 2.30 4.28
N GLY A 77 -11.28 1.18 4.77
CA GLY A 77 -12.49 1.18 5.59
C GLY A 77 -12.32 1.85 6.96
N LYS A 78 -11.12 1.78 7.56
CA LYS A 78 -10.83 2.35 8.89
C LYS A 78 -9.75 3.43 8.86
N TYR A 79 -8.80 3.32 7.94
CA TYR A 79 -7.60 4.15 7.85
C TYR A 79 -7.53 4.90 6.52
N SER A 80 -8.66 5.44 6.05
CA SER A 80 -8.73 6.11 4.74
C SER A 80 -7.79 7.32 4.66
N ALA A 81 -7.70 8.12 5.72
CA ALA A 81 -6.86 9.31 5.74
C ALA A 81 -5.37 8.96 5.63
N GLU A 82 -4.94 7.94 6.37
CA GLU A 82 -3.57 7.45 6.41
C GLU A 82 -3.18 6.83 5.05
N VAL A 83 -4.07 6.04 4.45
CA VAL A 83 -3.87 5.48 3.11
C VAL A 83 -3.75 6.58 2.05
N VAL A 84 -4.55 7.63 2.14
CA VAL A 84 -4.45 8.81 1.27
C VAL A 84 -3.08 9.48 1.43
N ASP A 85 -2.62 9.71 2.65
CA ASP A 85 -1.35 10.37 2.90
C ASP A 85 -0.17 9.52 2.42
N LEU A 86 -0.24 8.19 2.59
CA LEU A 86 0.73 7.24 2.02
C LEU A 86 0.80 7.37 0.49
N TYR A 87 -0.36 7.40 -0.18
CA TYR A 87 -0.39 7.57 -1.63
C TYR A 87 0.23 8.88 -2.10
N LEU A 88 -0.11 9.99 -1.45
CA LEU A 88 0.39 11.31 -1.84
C LEU A 88 1.90 11.40 -1.65
N ASN A 89 2.43 10.91 -0.53
CA ASN A 89 3.87 10.85 -0.27
C ASN A 89 4.59 9.96 -1.29
N ALA A 90 4.04 8.77 -1.56
CA ALA A 90 4.60 7.87 -2.56
C ALA A 90 4.56 8.46 -3.98
N LEU A 91 3.50 9.21 -4.33
CA LEU A 91 3.38 9.91 -5.61
C LEU A 91 4.46 11.00 -5.78
N LEU A 92 4.68 11.80 -4.74
CA LEU A 92 5.72 12.84 -4.73
C LEU A 92 7.11 12.23 -4.97
N ALA A 93 7.43 11.13 -4.28
CA ALA A 93 8.68 10.40 -4.47
C ALA A 93 8.77 9.76 -5.88
N TYR A 94 7.70 9.10 -6.33
CA TYR A 94 7.66 8.38 -7.59
C TYR A 94 7.85 9.30 -8.80
N VAL A 95 7.12 10.43 -8.87
CA VAL A 95 7.24 11.38 -10.00
C VAL A 95 8.58 12.11 -9.98
N LYS A 96 9.18 12.32 -8.80
CA LYS A 96 10.51 12.93 -8.69
C LYS A 96 11.58 12.07 -9.38
N THR A 97 11.58 10.77 -9.15
CA THR A 97 12.62 9.84 -9.62
C THR A 97 12.31 9.21 -10.98
N ASN A 98 11.04 9.02 -11.32
CA ASN A 98 10.63 8.35 -12.56
C ASN A 98 10.22 9.35 -13.64
N VAL A 99 10.78 9.17 -14.83
CA VAL A 99 10.57 10.03 -16.00
C VAL A 99 10.13 9.17 -17.17
N GLY A 100 9.06 9.59 -17.86
CA GLY A 100 8.55 8.93 -19.06
C GLY A 100 7.04 8.76 -19.03
N ARG A 101 6.42 8.73 -20.22
CA ARG A 101 4.96 8.73 -20.35
C ARG A 101 4.30 7.55 -19.63
N ASN A 102 4.92 6.37 -19.60
CA ASN A 102 4.38 5.22 -18.87
C ASN A 102 4.34 5.46 -17.35
N HIS A 103 5.40 6.04 -16.78
CA HIS A 103 5.44 6.40 -15.36
C HIS A 103 4.41 7.49 -15.02
N TYR A 104 4.25 8.50 -15.89
CA TYR A 104 3.25 9.54 -15.66
C TYR A 104 1.82 9.01 -15.72
N LYS A 105 1.52 8.08 -16.64
CA LYS A 105 0.24 7.37 -16.68
C LYS A 105 -0.03 6.61 -15.39
N GLU A 106 0.99 5.93 -14.86
CA GLU A 106 0.90 5.22 -13.59
C GLU A 106 0.64 6.17 -12.42
N ALA A 107 1.40 7.27 -12.31
CA ALA A 107 1.16 8.28 -11.29
C ALA A 107 -0.27 8.86 -11.37
N CYS A 108 -0.73 9.18 -12.57
CA CYS A 108 -2.09 9.68 -12.80
C CYS A 108 -3.17 8.64 -12.44
N ARG A 109 -2.91 7.34 -12.63
CA ARG A 109 -3.80 6.27 -12.18
C ARG A 109 -3.97 6.30 -10.66
N TYR A 110 -2.89 6.47 -9.90
CA TYR A 110 -2.95 6.55 -8.45
C TYR A 110 -3.52 7.88 -7.95
N LEU A 111 -3.27 9.01 -8.61
CA LEU A 111 -3.97 10.28 -8.31
C LEU A 111 -5.49 10.12 -8.44
N ARG A 112 -5.98 9.50 -9.52
CA ARG A 112 -7.41 9.17 -9.67
C ARG A 112 -7.91 8.24 -8.56
N ARG A 113 -7.05 7.35 -8.04
CA ARG A 113 -7.41 6.49 -6.91
C ARG A 113 -7.58 7.30 -5.62
N VAL A 114 -6.68 8.24 -5.34
CA VAL A 114 -6.81 9.18 -4.20
C VAL A 114 -8.11 9.99 -4.29
N ILE A 115 -8.48 10.47 -5.48
CA ILE A 115 -9.77 11.16 -5.70
C ILE A 115 -10.95 10.22 -5.38
N LYS A 116 -10.88 8.94 -5.78
CA LYS A 116 -11.91 7.94 -5.47
C LYS A 116 -11.99 7.58 -3.98
N LEU A 117 -10.93 7.83 -3.21
CA LEU A 117 -10.93 7.71 -1.75
C LEU A 117 -11.53 8.95 -1.04
N GLY A 118 -12.03 9.93 -1.81
CA GLY A 118 -12.67 11.14 -1.28
C GLY A 118 -11.71 12.30 -1.04
N ALA A 119 -10.42 12.15 -1.32
CA ALA A 119 -9.40 13.17 -1.07
C ALA A 119 -9.10 14.03 -2.31
N ARG A 120 -10.15 14.58 -2.95
CA ARG A 120 -10.00 15.38 -4.18
C ARG A 120 -9.14 16.62 -3.97
N GLU A 121 -9.37 17.36 -2.88
CA GLU A 121 -8.62 18.60 -2.61
C GLU A 121 -7.12 18.32 -2.44
N LYS A 122 -6.75 17.34 -1.61
CA LYS A 122 -5.35 16.92 -1.45
C LYS A 122 -4.72 16.44 -2.78
N ALA A 123 -5.48 15.72 -3.61
CA ALA A 123 -5.01 15.32 -4.93
C ALA A 123 -4.76 16.52 -5.86
N ASN A 124 -5.66 17.52 -5.84
CA ASN A 124 -5.51 18.76 -6.61
C ASN A 124 -4.27 19.56 -6.18
N GLU A 125 -3.95 19.60 -4.87
CA GLU A 125 -2.73 20.23 -4.36
C GLU A 125 -1.48 19.59 -4.96
N VAL A 126 -1.41 18.24 -4.96
CA VAL A 126 -0.28 17.51 -5.56
C VAL A 126 -0.24 17.70 -7.09
N ILE A 127 -1.38 17.74 -7.78
CA ILE A 127 -1.45 18.05 -9.21
C ILE A 127 -0.91 19.46 -9.50
N ALA A 128 -1.31 20.46 -8.72
CA ALA A 128 -0.83 21.83 -8.85
C ALA A 128 0.68 21.92 -8.58
N PHE A 129 1.16 21.22 -7.56
CA PHE A 129 2.59 21.09 -7.28
C PHE A 129 3.34 20.49 -8.48
N PHE A 130 2.86 19.38 -9.06
CA PHE A 130 3.49 18.77 -10.23
C PHE A 130 3.49 19.69 -11.44
N ARG A 131 2.39 20.43 -11.69
CA ARG A 131 2.30 21.40 -12.78
C ARG A 131 3.35 22.50 -12.65
N THR A 132 3.57 23.00 -11.43
CA THR A 132 4.55 24.05 -11.14
C THR A 132 5.98 23.53 -11.21
N GLN A 133 6.30 22.47 -10.47
CA GLN A 133 7.66 21.96 -10.34
C GLN A 133 8.20 21.32 -11.61
N TYR A 134 7.33 20.63 -12.35
CA TYR A 134 7.73 19.84 -13.51
C TYR A 134 7.23 20.43 -14.82
N ARG A 135 7.01 21.75 -14.90
CA ARG A 135 6.46 22.47 -16.07
C ARG A 135 7.08 22.10 -17.43
N ASN A 136 8.36 21.73 -17.45
CA ASN A 136 9.09 21.34 -18.67
C ASN A 136 8.84 19.88 -19.11
N ARG A 137 8.11 19.08 -18.32
CA ARG A 137 7.76 17.70 -18.63
C ARG A 137 6.43 17.65 -19.38
N THR A 138 6.45 17.94 -20.69
CA THR A 138 5.23 18.03 -21.52
C THR A 138 4.32 16.83 -21.40
N ALA A 139 4.88 15.61 -21.46
CA ALA A 139 4.10 14.38 -21.33
C ALA A 139 3.42 14.26 -19.95
N LEU A 140 4.04 14.75 -18.87
CA LEU A 140 3.38 14.76 -17.55
C LEU A 140 2.21 15.75 -17.55
N MET A 141 2.38 16.94 -18.14
CA MET A 141 1.30 17.93 -18.23
C MET A 141 0.10 17.42 -19.03
N GLU A 142 0.33 16.68 -20.11
CA GLU A 142 -0.71 16.03 -20.89
C GLU A 142 -1.50 15.03 -20.04
N GLU A 143 -0.80 14.14 -19.33
CA GLU A 143 -1.46 13.13 -18.49
C GLU A 143 -2.22 13.77 -17.32
N LEU A 144 -1.68 14.83 -16.70
CA LEU A 144 -2.32 15.57 -15.60
C LEU A 144 -3.57 16.37 -16.01
N ARG A 145 -3.85 16.54 -17.31
CA ARG A 145 -5.14 17.11 -17.77
C ARG A 145 -6.28 16.08 -17.72
N ASN A 146 -5.93 14.79 -17.66
CA ASN A 146 -6.87 13.66 -17.70
C ASN A 146 -7.07 13.00 -16.33
N VAL A 147 -6.65 13.66 -15.26
CA VAL A 147 -6.84 13.22 -13.86
C VAL A 147 -8.09 13.88 -13.29
#